data_AF-A0A161XVG1-F1
#
_entry.id   AF-A0A161XVG1-F1
#
_cell.length_a   1.000
_cell.length_b   1.000
_cell.length_c   1.000
_cell.angle_alpha   90.00
_cell.angle_beta   90.00
_cell.angle_gamma   90.00
#
_symmetry.space_group_name_H-M   'P 1'
#
loop_
_entity.id
_entity.type
_entity.pdbx_description
1 polymer ?
#
loop_
_entity_poly.entity_id
_entity_poly.type
_entity_poly.pdbx_seq_one_letter_code
_entity_poly.pdbx_strand_id
1 'polypeptide(L)' 'MAEKTFTLEELSQFDGQDGHKAYVAVEGVVYDVTGVGAWQAGKHHGNTAGHDLTDAIAQAPHGKAVLGSLPIVGKLA' A
#
# COMPACT_ATOMS: atom_id res chain seq x y z
N MET A 1 -5.73 19.35 -8.98
CA MET A 1 -6.06 17.93 -9.23
C MET A 1 -6.81 17.43 -8.02
N ALA A 2 -7.96 16.77 -8.17
CA ALA A 2 -8.62 16.14 -7.03
C ALA A 2 -7.78 14.94 -6.56
N GLU A 3 -7.61 14.81 -5.25
CA GLU A 3 -7.00 13.62 -4.65
C GLU A 3 -7.91 12.41 -4.88
N LYS A 4 -7.35 11.26 -5.26
CA LYS A 4 -8.14 10.05 -5.47
C LYS A 4 -8.52 9.45 -4.12
N THR A 5 -9.80 9.16 -3.95
CA THR A 5 -10.32 8.40 -2.80
C THR A 5 -10.56 6.97 -3.24
N PHE A 6 -10.15 6.03 -2.40
CA PHE A 6 -10.34 4.60 -2.58
C PHE A 6 -11.26 4.08 -1.49
N THR A 7 -12.16 3.19 -1.84
CA THR A 7 -12.75 2.24 -0.88
C THR A 7 -11.81 1.07 -0.64
N LEU A 8 -12.06 0.26 0.39
CA LEU A 8 -11.33 -1.00 0.60
C LEU A 8 -11.47 -1.96 -0.60
N GLU A 9 -12.64 -2.00 -1.23
CA GLU A 9 -12.89 -2.84 -2.40
C GLU A 9 -12.04 -2.38 -3.59
N GLU A 10 -12.01 -1.07 -3.87
CA GLU A 10 -11.17 -0.52 -4.92
C GLU A 10 -9.69 -0.71 -4.63
N LEU A 11 -9.26 -0.51 -3.37
CA LEU A 11 -7.87 -0.74 -2.97
C LEU A 11 -7.45 -2.20 -3.21
N SER A 12 -8.34 -3.17 -2.95
CA SER A 12 -8.05 -4.60 -3.12
C SER A 12 -7.69 -5.01 -4.55
N GLN A 13 -8.06 -4.21 -5.56
CA GLN A 13 -7.69 -4.44 -6.96
C GLN A 13 -6.24 -4.08 -7.27
N PHE A 14 -5.55 -3.38 -6.36
CA PHE A 14 -4.16 -2.98 -6.50
C PHE A 14 -3.26 -3.90 -5.67
N ASP A 15 -3.32 -5.19 -6.00
CA ASP A 15 -2.70 -6.28 -5.25
C ASP A 15 -1.28 -6.64 -5.71
N GLY A 16 -0.76 -6.01 -6.76
CA GLY A 16 0.57 -6.30 -7.29
C GLY A 16 0.71 -7.64 -8.00
N GLN A 17 -0.40 -8.31 -8.33
CA GLN A 17 -0.44 -9.58 -9.04
C GLN A 17 -0.96 -9.37 -10.48
N ASP A 18 -0.66 -10.30 -11.37
CA ASP A 18 -1.18 -10.31 -12.75
C ASP A 18 -0.99 -8.99 -13.54
N GLY A 19 0.06 -8.22 -13.20
CA GLY A 19 0.37 -6.93 -13.82
C GLY A 19 -0.35 -5.73 -13.20
N HIS A 20 -1.18 -5.93 -12.18
CA HIS A 20 -1.75 -4.86 -11.39
C HIS A 20 -0.67 -4.09 -10.63
N LYS A 21 -0.96 -2.81 -10.33
CA LYS A 21 -0.15 -2.05 -9.39
C LYS A 21 -0.31 -2.63 -7.98
N ALA A 22 0.65 -2.35 -7.10
CA ALA A 22 0.62 -2.76 -5.70
C ALA A 22 0.48 -1.52 -4.82
N TYR A 23 -0.67 -1.33 -4.18
CA TYR A 23 -0.93 -0.20 -3.28
C TYR A 23 -1.20 -0.69 -1.85
N VAL A 24 -0.86 0.11 -0.85
CA VAL A 24 -1.19 -0.15 0.55
C VAL A 24 -1.72 1.12 1.21
N ALA A 25 -2.69 0.99 2.10
CA ALA A 25 -3.12 2.09 2.94
C ALA A 25 -2.43 2.05 4.30
N VAL A 26 -2.04 3.21 4.83
CA VAL A 26 -1.60 3.40 6.21
C VAL A 26 -2.19 4.71 6.72
N GLU A 27 -2.95 4.65 7.81
CA GLU A 27 -3.62 5.78 8.45
C GLU A 27 -4.43 6.63 7.46
N GLY A 28 -5.15 5.96 6.58
CA GLY A 28 -5.99 6.60 5.56
C GLY A 28 -5.23 7.15 4.35
N VAL A 29 -3.90 7.01 4.27
CA VAL A 29 -3.10 7.43 3.10
C VAL A 29 -2.74 6.22 2.26
N VAL A 30 -2.93 6.29 0.94
CA VAL A 30 -2.62 5.20 0.01
C VAL A 30 -1.27 5.45 -0.68
N TYR A 31 -0.36 4.50 -0.53
CA TYR A 31 1.01 4.53 -1.05
C TYR A 31 1.20 3.53 -2.19
N ASP A 32 1.96 3.92 -3.22
CA ASP A 32 2.39 3.02 -4.30
C ASP A 32 3.66 2.26 -3.91
N VAL A 33 3.56 0.93 -3.81
CA VAL A 33 4.68 0.02 -3.54
C VAL A 33 5.07 -0.83 -4.76
N THR A 34 4.50 -0.59 -5.94
CA THR A 34 4.70 -1.41 -7.15
C THR A 34 6.18 -1.57 -7.53
N GLY A 35 6.98 -0.52 -7.38
CA GLY A 35 8.40 -0.51 -7.71
C GLY A 35 9.32 -0.95 -6.58
N VAL A 36 8.79 -1.29 -5.42
CA VAL A 36 9.58 -1.62 -4.23
C VAL A 36 9.91 -3.10 -4.26
N GLY A 37 11.20 -3.46 -4.40
CA GLY A 37 11.63 -4.86 -4.52
C GLY A 37 11.19 -5.77 -3.37
N ALA A 38 11.03 -5.22 -2.16
CA ALA A 38 10.53 -5.96 -1.01
C ALA A 38 9.04 -6.37 -1.11
N TRP A 39 8.29 -5.76 -2.04
CA TRP A 39 6.88 -6.01 -2.35
C TRP A 39 6.68 -6.80 -3.64
N GLN A 40 7.69 -7.58 -4.07
CA GLN A 40 7.61 -8.39 -5.28
C GLN A 40 6.36 -9.30 -5.25
N ALA A 41 5.63 -9.33 -6.38
CA ALA A 41 4.36 -10.04 -6.51
C ALA A 41 3.32 -9.65 -5.43
N GLY A 42 3.36 -8.40 -4.97
CA GLY A 42 2.41 -7.85 -4.02
C GLY A 42 2.54 -8.36 -2.60
N LYS A 43 3.64 -9.04 -2.25
CA LYS A 43 3.78 -9.73 -0.96
C LYS A 43 4.97 -9.19 -0.17
N HIS A 44 4.78 -9.00 1.13
CA HIS A 44 5.84 -8.57 2.03
C HIS A 44 5.64 -9.13 3.44
N HIS A 45 6.51 -10.06 3.86
CA HIS A 45 6.51 -10.67 5.20
C HIS A 45 5.13 -11.11 5.73
N GLY A 46 4.35 -11.80 4.89
CA GLY A 46 3.01 -12.29 5.24
C GLY A 46 1.86 -11.31 5.00
N ASN A 47 2.17 -10.07 4.62
CA ASN A 47 1.20 -9.09 4.17
C ASN A 47 1.07 -9.11 2.64
N THR A 48 -0.09 -8.70 2.16
CA THR A 48 -0.39 -8.50 0.74
C THR A 48 -0.72 -7.03 0.48
N ALA A 49 -0.41 -6.57 -0.73
CA ALA A 49 -0.89 -5.28 -1.24
C ALA A 49 -2.41 -5.35 -1.45
N GLY A 50 -3.02 -4.18 -1.62
CA GLY A 50 -4.47 -4.02 -1.76
C GLY A 50 -5.22 -3.89 -0.42
N HIS A 51 -4.51 -3.65 0.69
CA HIS A 51 -5.10 -3.59 2.02
C HIS A 51 -4.64 -2.38 2.83
N ASP A 52 -5.40 -2.08 3.89
CA ASP A 52 -4.95 -1.23 4.98
C ASP A 52 -4.01 -2.03 5.89
N LEU A 53 -2.77 -1.55 6.00
CA LEU A 53 -1.69 -2.17 6.75
C LEU A 53 -1.24 -1.29 7.93
N THR A 54 -2.13 -0.41 8.42
CA THR A 54 -1.86 0.49 9.56
C THR A 54 -1.33 -0.27 10.77
N ASP A 55 -1.98 -1.36 11.16
CA ASP A 55 -1.56 -2.16 12.31
C ASP A 55 -0.30 -2.98 12.01
N ALA A 56 -0.20 -3.51 10.79
CA ALA A 56 0.93 -4.34 10.38
C ALA A 56 2.24 -3.54 10.36
N ILE A 57 2.24 -2.30 9.85
CA ILE A 57 3.44 -1.47 9.80
C ILE A 57 3.87 -0.97 11.18
N ALA A 58 2.95 -0.86 12.14
CA ALA A 58 3.29 -0.55 13.52
C ALA A 58 4.11 -1.66 14.20
N GLN A 59 3.98 -2.90 13.73
CA GLN A 59 4.71 -4.06 14.24
C GLN A 59 5.98 -4.38 13.40
N ALA A 60 6.17 -3.70 12.27
CA ALA A 60 7.30 -3.95 11.38
C ALA A 60 8.63 -3.40 11.96
N PRO A 61 9.77 -4.10 11.80
CA PRO A 61 11.06 -3.66 12.32
C PRO A 61 11.53 -2.28 11.83
N HIS A 62 11.07 -1.84 10.65
CA HIS A 62 11.39 -0.53 10.09
C HIS A 62 10.33 0.55 10.40
N GLY A 63 9.15 0.16 10.88
CA GLY A 63 8.03 1.06 11.13
C GLY A 63 7.62 1.92 9.93
N LYS A 64 7.01 3.07 10.21
CA LYS A 64 6.51 4.02 9.20
C LYS A 64 7.60 4.83 8.49
N ALA A 65 8.86 4.74 8.89
CA ALA A 65 9.96 5.54 8.34
C ALA A 65 10.13 5.36 6.83
N VAL A 66 9.81 4.17 6.31
CA VAL A 66 9.88 3.83 4.88
C VAL A 66 8.82 4.53 4.02
N LEU A 67 7.70 4.97 4.62
CA LEU A 67 6.58 5.56 3.87
C LEU A 67 6.94 6.91 3.24
N GLY A 68 7.83 7.67 3.86
CA GLY A 68 8.19 9.02 3.41
C GLY A 68 8.85 9.08 2.04
N SER A 69 9.39 7.96 1.54
CA SER A 69 9.98 7.87 0.19
C SER A 69 9.01 7.32 -0.87
N LEU A 70 7.80 6.89 -0.46
CA LEU A 70 6.85 6.26 -1.37
C LEU A 70 5.92 7.31 -2.02
N PRO A 71 5.53 7.12 -3.29
CA PRO A 71 4.52 7.97 -3.91
C PRO A 71 3.17 7.83 -3.19
N ILE A 72 2.56 8.96 -2.83
CA ILE A 72 1.18 9.00 -2.36
C ILE A 72 0.27 9.08 -3.59
N VAL A 73 -0.69 8.16 -3.68
CA VAL A 73 -1.62 8.05 -4.82
C VAL A 73 -3.07 8.35 -4.44
N GLY A 74 -3.36 8.56 -3.16
CA GLY A 74 -4.67 8.99 -2.69
C GLY A 74 -4.91 8.72 -1.21
N LYS A 75 -6.19 8.64 -0.86
CA LYS A 75 -6.67 8.35 0.50
C LYS A 75 -7.66 7.20 0.51
N LEU A 76 -7.74 6.50 1.65
CA LEU A 76 -8.76 5.51 1.93
C LEU A 76 -9.96 6.21 2.60
N ALA A 77 -11.16 5.92 2.11
CA ALA A 77 -12.45 6.44 2.60
C ALA A 77 -13.03 5.61 3.75
#